data_AF-A0A975QJW0-F1
#
_entry.id   AF-A0A975QJW0-F1
#
_cell.length_a   1.000
_cell.length_b   1.000
_cell.length_c   1.000
_cell.angle_alpha   90.00
_cell.angle_beta   90.00
_cell.angle_gamma   90.00
#
_symmetry.space_group_name_H-M   'P 1'
#
loop_
_entity.id
_entity.type
_entity.pdbx_description
1 polymer ?
#
loop_
_entity_poly.entity_id
_entity_poly.type
_entity_poly.pdbx_seq_one_letter_code
_entity_poly.pdbx_strand_id
1 'polypeptide(L)'
;MSRAESGHGRRRRRGGSRRADSAHTEEHVDDYGPEDGYEEQYDPEEDFSAEYGHTQSRPDAEYDDHQDDPDTGYEDDHEDEEVSEQEAGRSAGRKGRRKDKKGVGRVSAFSASAIKKVSVLGDRPNQIVYTLAEQSKRKRGTAVLGVLLGAFSIALVALLGLLTYQLVTGTGGNTDRGEETIVAPPEGHSTITPELYLFEPDRPEVFGAIENRPDDVEPMTDESVFGPVDELDMAGMKLELQESEVTESCTSLVWGEELGQSLLDANCLNAASGVYTDSKDDYVAQVTLFDLSDSAGAADVAAAMDPTNVETGAGFLLSREIDGVEGLQEGYSQATTQVMGHYLAVYWVARTDGSLPGDDSGLATASVVSQSAFSFVYDEVVAHKPEDEGEGE
;
A
#
# COMPACT_ATOMS: atom_id res chain seq x y z
N MET A 1 -9.57 -66.44 37.16
CA MET A 1 -8.53 -67.37 36.65
C MET A 1 -7.40 -66.49 36.11
N SER A 2 -6.37 -66.24 36.94
CA SER A 2 -4.96 -66.70 36.74
C SER A 2 -4.20 -65.84 35.69
N ARG A 3 -2.97 -65.35 35.82
CA ARG A 3 -1.91 -65.27 36.85
C ARG A 3 -0.68 -64.59 36.18
N ALA A 4 -0.03 -63.61 36.86
CA ALA A 4 1.40 -63.16 36.82
C ALA A 4 2.09 -62.84 35.45
N GLU A 5 3.19 -62.10 35.27
CA GLU A 5 4.44 -61.74 35.98
C GLU A 5 4.97 -60.39 35.37
N SER A 6 5.39 -59.36 36.12
CA SER A 6 6.71 -59.04 36.73
C SER A 6 7.86 -58.67 35.77
N GLY A 7 8.50 -57.51 36.01
CA GLY A 7 9.76 -57.10 35.36
C GLY A 7 10.33 -55.77 35.88
N HIS A 8 11.09 -55.81 36.97
CA HIS A 8 11.88 -54.70 37.52
C HIS A 8 13.24 -54.54 36.80
N GLY A 9 13.71 -53.30 36.65
CA GLY A 9 15.09 -53.00 36.26
C GLY A 9 15.61 -51.70 36.88
N ARG A 10 16.31 -51.81 38.02
CA ARG A 10 17.09 -50.73 38.65
C ARG A 10 18.46 -50.62 37.95
N ARG A 11 18.98 -49.40 37.75
CA ARG A 11 20.44 -49.14 37.85
C ARG A 11 20.74 -47.73 38.37
N ARG A 12 21.33 -47.71 39.56
CA ARG A 12 22.05 -46.58 40.18
C ARG A 12 23.52 -46.59 39.72
N ARG A 13 24.13 -45.42 39.58
CA ARG A 13 25.55 -45.06 39.85
C ARG A 13 25.57 -43.52 39.93
N ARG A 14 25.75 -42.83 41.07
CA ARG A 14 26.82 -42.80 42.10
C ARG A 14 28.16 -42.29 41.59
N GLY A 15 28.34 -40.96 41.71
CA GLY A 15 29.36 -40.34 42.57
C GLY A 15 30.75 -40.09 41.98
N GLY A 16 31.25 -38.86 42.14
CA GLY A 16 32.64 -38.50 41.88
C GLY A 16 32.96 -37.02 42.06
N SER A 17 32.93 -36.54 43.30
CA SER A 17 33.51 -35.26 43.74
C SER A 17 35.04 -35.26 43.67
N ARG A 18 35.67 -34.17 43.20
CA ARG A 18 37.00 -33.73 43.69
C ARG A 18 37.13 -32.19 43.63
N ARG A 19 37.26 -31.60 44.83
CA ARG A 19 37.94 -30.33 45.11
C ARG A 19 39.45 -30.58 45.16
N ALA A 20 40.23 -29.61 44.72
CA ALA A 20 41.55 -29.20 45.22
C ALA A 20 41.71 -27.75 44.73
N ASP A 21 41.64 -26.71 45.57
CA ASP A 21 42.66 -26.23 46.50
C ASP A 21 44.07 -26.18 45.91
N SER A 22 44.48 -24.97 45.51
CA SER A 22 45.85 -24.48 45.67
C SER A 22 45.81 -22.95 45.75
N ALA A 23 45.99 -22.45 46.97
CA ALA A 23 46.41 -21.09 47.24
C ALA A 23 47.90 -20.94 46.88
N HIS A 24 48.27 -19.82 46.25
CA HIS A 24 49.59 -19.23 46.40
C HIS A 24 49.45 -17.70 46.40
N THR A 25 49.79 -17.16 47.56
CA THR A 25 50.12 -15.77 47.88
C THR A 25 51.52 -15.44 47.37
N GLU A 26 51.70 -14.24 46.82
CA GLU A 26 52.91 -13.38 46.85
C GLU A 26 52.52 -12.10 46.06
N GLU A 27 52.17 -10.99 46.71
CA GLU A 27 53.07 -9.96 47.27
C GLU A 27 53.77 -9.15 46.17
N HIS A 28 53.14 -8.03 45.77
CA HIS A 28 53.86 -6.89 45.19
C HIS A 28 53.21 -5.57 45.64
N VAL A 29 53.97 -4.85 46.47
CA VAL A 29 53.83 -3.45 46.88
C VAL A 29 55.07 -2.77 46.25
N ASP A 30 54.94 -1.73 45.44
CA ASP A 30 54.97 -0.28 45.71
C ASP A 30 54.85 0.37 44.30
N ASP A 31 54.33 1.59 44.04
CA ASP A 31 54.96 2.88 44.35
C ASP A 31 54.16 4.01 43.63
N TYR A 32 53.62 4.97 44.40
CA TYR A 32 53.34 6.41 44.19
C TYR A 32 52.86 7.05 42.84
N GLY A 33 51.62 7.60 42.88
CA GLY A 33 51.15 9.00 42.57
C GLY A 33 51.44 9.72 41.23
N PRO A 34 50.81 10.89 40.89
CA PRO A 34 49.78 11.72 41.58
C PRO A 34 48.42 11.75 40.83
N GLU A 35 47.24 11.95 41.46
CA GLU A 35 46.61 13.20 41.96
C GLU A 35 46.57 14.39 40.99
N ASP A 36 45.67 14.33 40.01
CA ASP A 36 45.14 15.52 39.32
C ASP A 36 43.60 15.50 39.44
N GLY A 37 43.08 16.35 40.32
CA GLY A 37 41.66 16.55 40.53
C GLY A 37 41.04 17.46 39.47
N TYR A 38 39.90 17.02 38.93
CA TYR A 38 38.97 17.86 38.19
C TYR A 38 37.57 17.61 38.77
N GLU A 39 37.28 18.24 39.90
CA GLU A 39 35.90 18.56 40.27
C GLU A 39 35.48 19.76 39.39
N GLU A 40 34.87 19.49 38.24
CA GLU A 40 34.13 20.53 37.52
C GLU A 40 32.79 20.73 38.22
N GLN A 41 32.72 21.85 38.95
CA GLN A 41 31.50 22.43 39.48
C GLN A 41 30.61 22.85 38.31
N TYR A 42 29.43 22.25 38.22
CA TYR A 42 28.36 22.65 37.33
C TYR A 42 27.75 23.96 37.87
N ASP A 43 27.99 25.08 37.18
CA ASP A 43 27.41 26.40 37.46
C ASP A 43 26.18 26.62 36.56
N PRO A 44 24.94 26.66 37.11
CA PRO A 44 23.72 26.73 36.31
C PRO A 44 23.31 28.14 35.84
N GLU A 45 24.16 29.16 35.92
CA GLU A 45 23.79 30.55 35.55
C GLU A 45 24.54 31.19 34.36
N GLU A 46 25.21 30.42 33.48
CA GLU A 46 25.76 30.97 32.23
C GLU A 46 24.75 31.01 31.06
N ASP A 47 23.91 32.03 31.14
CA ASP A 47 23.51 32.98 30.09
C ASP A 47 23.96 32.70 28.64
N PHE A 48 23.20 31.88 27.90
CA PHE A 48 23.21 31.83 26.43
C PHE A 48 22.15 32.78 25.86
N SER A 49 22.31 34.09 26.11
CA SER A 49 21.45 35.12 25.54
C SER A 49 22.26 36.34 25.06
N ALA A 50 23.23 36.15 24.15
CA ALA A 50 23.87 37.30 23.51
C ALA A 50 24.60 37.00 22.18
N GLU A 51 23.90 36.54 21.15
CA GLU A 51 24.38 36.75 19.78
C GLU A 51 23.20 36.87 18.82
N TYR A 52 22.61 38.06 18.73
CA TYR A 52 22.29 38.79 17.48
C TYR A 52 21.44 40.04 17.81
N GLY A 53 22.13 41.19 17.84
CA GLY A 53 21.67 42.45 17.23
C GLY A 53 20.39 43.11 17.73
N HIS A 54 20.53 43.97 18.75
CA HIS A 54 19.58 45.06 19.00
C HIS A 54 19.63 46.15 17.91
N THR A 55 18.47 46.65 17.50
CA THR A 55 18.29 48.08 17.13
C THR A 55 17.30 48.74 18.09
N GLN A 56 17.86 49.53 19.01
CA GLN A 56 17.42 50.80 19.64
C GLN A 56 15.91 51.14 19.56
N SER A 57 15.19 51.17 20.70
CA SER A 57 14.88 52.37 21.53
C SER A 57 14.17 53.50 20.76
N ARG A 58 12.97 54.01 21.11
CA ARG A 58 12.51 54.62 22.39
C ARG A 58 11.14 55.35 22.12
N PRO A 59 10.51 56.07 23.07
CA PRO A 59 9.62 55.65 24.17
C PRO A 59 8.17 56.19 24.09
N ASP A 60 7.31 55.64 24.96
CA ASP A 60 6.17 56.23 25.70
C ASP A 60 5.40 57.45 25.16
N ALA A 61 4.11 57.24 24.91
CA ALA A 61 3.06 58.24 25.13
C ALA A 61 1.73 57.56 25.50
N GLU A 62 1.31 57.74 26.75
CA GLU A 62 -0.08 57.76 27.20
C GLU A 62 -0.90 58.78 26.39
N TYR A 63 -2.11 58.41 25.94
CA TYR A 63 -3.40 59.07 26.25
C TYR A 63 -4.55 58.61 25.30
N ASP A 64 -5.71 58.44 25.95
CA ASP A 64 -7.11 58.66 25.52
C ASP A 64 -7.71 58.05 24.24
N ASP A 65 -8.72 57.20 24.49
CA ASP A 65 -10.14 57.40 24.13
C ASP A 65 -10.43 58.08 22.78
N HIS A 66 -10.96 57.30 21.82
CA HIS A 66 -12.11 57.70 20.99
C HIS A 66 -12.72 56.50 20.25
N GLN A 67 -14.03 56.34 20.45
CA GLN A 67 -14.97 55.77 19.49
C GLN A 67 -14.78 56.40 18.10
N ASP A 68 -14.83 55.60 17.04
CA ASP A 68 -15.62 55.89 15.82
C ASP A 68 -15.53 54.72 14.84
N ASP A 69 -16.71 54.14 14.57
CA ASP A 69 -17.05 53.31 13.41
C ASP A 69 -17.28 54.28 12.23
N PRO A 70 -16.70 54.05 11.05
CA PRO A 70 -17.60 53.74 9.92
C PRO A 70 -16.99 52.82 8.83
N ASP A 71 -17.79 51.84 8.43
CA ASP A 71 -18.34 51.65 7.08
C ASP A 71 -17.51 52.14 5.86
N THR A 72 -16.91 51.21 5.12
CA THR A 72 -16.65 51.28 3.65
C THR A 72 -16.54 49.82 3.15
N GLY A 73 -17.19 49.33 2.10
CA GLY A 73 -17.73 49.99 0.91
C GLY A 73 -16.91 49.58 -0.32
N TYR A 74 -17.19 48.41 -0.89
CA TYR A 74 -16.86 48.06 -2.29
C TYR A 74 -18.01 47.23 -2.88
N GLU A 75 -18.98 47.96 -3.43
CA GLU A 75 -19.77 47.52 -4.58
C GLU A 75 -18.88 47.70 -5.82
N ASP A 76 -18.91 46.74 -6.74
CA ASP A 76 -18.77 47.07 -8.16
C ASP A 76 -19.72 46.18 -8.97
N ASP A 77 -20.56 46.89 -9.69
CA ASP A 77 -21.67 46.46 -10.51
C ASP A 77 -21.19 45.81 -11.82
N HIS A 78 -22.00 44.91 -12.37
CA HIS A 78 -22.57 45.17 -13.69
C HIS A 78 -23.81 44.29 -13.91
N GLU A 79 -24.94 45.01 -13.86
CA GLU A 79 -26.25 44.76 -14.45
C GLU A 79 -26.11 44.38 -15.95
N ASP A 80 -26.96 43.56 -16.56
CA ASP A 80 -28.30 43.86 -17.09
C ASP A 80 -28.71 42.59 -17.89
N GLU A 81 -29.94 42.17 -18.11
CA GLU A 81 -31.29 42.64 -17.79
C GLU A 81 -32.21 41.44 -18.10
N GLU A 82 -33.22 41.27 -17.25
CA GLU A 82 -34.43 40.48 -17.51
C GLU A 82 -35.22 41.12 -18.68
N VAL A 83 -36.29 40.56 -19.26
CA VAL A 83 -37.65 40.55 -18.71
C VAL A 83 -38.54 39.96 -19.82
N SER A 84 -39.40 39.00 -19.48
CA SER A 84 -40.87 39.22 -19.51
C SER A 84 -41.66 37.91 -19.49
N GLU A 85 -42.59 37.95 -18.56
CA GLU A 85 -43.59 36.99 -18.19
C GLU A 85 -44.75 36.82 -19.20
N GLN A 86 -45.46 35.71 -18.97
CA GLN A 86 -46.92 35.59 -18.89
C GLN A 86 -47.80 35.44 -20.15
N GLU A 87 -48.57 34.35 -20.02
CA GLU A 87 -50.00 34.19 -20.32
C GLU A 87 -50.50 33.80 -21.72
N ALA A 88 -51.02 32.56 -21.71
CA ALA A 88 -52.37 32.18 -22.09
C ALA A 88 -52.84 32.35 -23.55
N GLY A 89 -52.98 31.18 -24.18
CA GLY A 89 -54.20 30.88 -24.94
C GLY A 89 -53.99 30.63 -26.43
N ARG A 90 -54.12 29.36 -26.84
CA ARG A 90 -55.25 28.88 -27.66
C ARG A 90 -55.00 27.46 -28.15
N SER A 91 -55.97 26.62 -27.84
CA SER A 91 -56.22 25.32 -28.45
C SER A 91 -56.56 25.46 -29.94
N ALA A 92 -56.04 24.54 -30.76
CA ALA A 92 -56.78 23.85 -31.82
C ALA A 92 -55.85 22.87 -32.54
N GLY A 93 -56.19 21.58 -32.48
CA GLY A 93 -55.38 20.51 -33.01
C GLY A 93 -55.38 20.40 -34.54
N ARG A 94 -54.42 19.61 -35.05
CA ARG A 94 -54.63 18.85 -36.28
C ARG A 94 -53.75 17.58 -36.29
N LYS A 95 -54.42 16.44 -36.11
CA LYS A 95 -53.97 15.10 -36.52
C LYS A 95 -53.71 15.08 -38.03
N GLY A 96 -52.67 14.35 -38.48
CA GLY A 96 -52.71 13.71 -39.80
C GLY A 96 -51.39 13.42 -40.52
N ARG A 97 -50.74 12.30 -40.18
CA ARG A 97 -50.43 11.14 -41.06
C ARG A 97 -49.90 11.40 -42.50
N ARG A 98 -48.66 10.92 -42.76
CA ARG A 98 -48.13 10.13 -43.93
C ARG A 98 -46.63 10.45 -44.10
N LYS A 99 -45.69 9.51 -43.90
CA LYS A 99 -45.21 8.45 -44.81
C LYS A 99 -44.73 8.97 -46.18
N ASP A 100 -43.41 9.12 -46.37
CA ASP A 100 -42.57 8.31 -47.29
C ASP A 100 -41.19 8.93 -47.56
N LYS A 101 -40.19 8.03 -47.66
CA LYS A 101 -39.02 8.02 -48.56
C LYS A 101 -37.88 9.06 -48.45
N LYS A 102 -36.71 8.47 -48.14
CA LYS A 102 -35.51 8.39 -49.01
C LYS A 102 -34.72 9.69 -49.23
N GLY A 103 -33.52 9.74 -48.63
CA GLY A 103 -32.50 10.71 -48.98
C GLY A 103 -31.22 10.50 -48.19
N VAL A 104 -30.33 9.67 -48.70
CA VAL A 104 -28.94 9.55 -48.27
C VAL A 104 -28.21 10.85 -48.64
N GLY A 105 -27.47 11.42 -47.69
CA GLY A 105 -26.70 12.64 -47.91
C GLY A 105 -25.53 12.79 -46.95
N ARG A 106 -24.35 12.37 -47.42
CA ARG A 106 -23.03 12.97 -47.21
C ARG A 106 -22.46 12.96 -45.79
N VAL A 107 -21.50 12.07 -45.60
CA VAL A 107 -20.44 12.25 -44.59
C VAL A 107 -19.09 12.17 -45.31
N SER A 108 -18.31 13.22 -45.08
CA SER A 108 -16.86 13.24 -44.97
C SER A 108 -16.02 12.81 -46.17
N ALA A 109 -15.63 13.83 -46.93
CA ALA A 109 -14.35 13.86 -47.62
C ALA A 109 -13.23 14.00 -46.58
N PHE A 110 -12.37 12.99 -46.47
CA PHE A 110 -11.03 13.13 -45.90
C PHE A 110 -10.03 12.32 -46.73
N SER A 111 -9.12 13.07 -47.34
CA SER A 111 -7.68 12.77 -47.47
C SER A 111 -7.26 11.46 -48.13
N ALA A 112 -7.08 11.52 -49.45
CA ALA A 112 -6.24 10.58 -50.20
C ALA A 112 -5.30 11.34 -51.16
N SER A 113 -4.19 11.84 -50.62
CA SER A 113 -2.96 12.21 -51.33
C SER A 113 -1.88 12.23 -50.25
N ALA A 114 -0.76 11.53 -50.29
CA ALA A 114 0.11 11.32 -51.42
C ALA A 114 1.13 10.23 -51.06
N ILE A 115 1.23 9.18 -51.88
CA ILE A 115 2.49 8.44 -52.05
C ILE A 115 2.68 8.21 -53.55
N LYS A 116 3.33 9.19 -54.17
CA LYS A 116 4.11 8.98 -55.39
C LYS A 116 5.43 8.33 -54.94
N LYS A 117 5.75 7.15 -55.45
CA LYS A 117 7.10 6.81 -55.96
C LYS A 117 7.11 5.44 -56.66
N VAL A 118 7.50 5.51 -57.93
CA VAL A 118 8.36 4.56 -58.66
C VAL A 118 7.83 3.14 -58.90
N SER A 119 7.40 2.89 -60.14
CA SER A 119 8.01 1.82 -60.95
C SER A 119 7.74 2.09 -62.43
N VAL A 120 8.82 2.06 -63.20
CA VAL A 120 8.88 2.18 -64.66
C VAL A 120 9.44 0.84 -65.15
N LEU A 121 8.82 0.31 -66.21
CA LEU A 121 9.20 -0.85 -67.03
C LEU A 121 9.02 -2.25 -66.42
N GLY A 122 8.00 -2.97 -66.92
CA GLY A 122 7.79 -4.39 -66.67
C GLY A 122 6.49 -4.90 -67.28
N ASP A 123 6.41 -4.91 -68.61
CA ASP A 123 5.32 -5.41 -69.44
C ASP A 123 5.15 -6.94 -69.28
N ARG A 124 4.02 -7.42 -68.73
CA ARG A 124 3.31 -8.72 -68.99
C ARG A 124 2.24 -9.07 -67.91
N PRO A 125 1.24 -9.92 -68.23
CA PRO A 125 -0.18 -9.50 -68.21
C PRO A 125 -1.02 -10.00 -67.03
N ASN A 126 -2.10 -9.24 -66.80
CA ASN A 126 -3.29 -9.50 -65.99
C ASN A 126 -3.85 -10.94 -66.05
N GLN A 127 -3.40 -11.86 -65.20
CA GLN A 127 -4.06 -13.16 -65.04
C GLN A 127 -4.08 -13.76 -63.61
N ILE A 128 -3.91 -12.94 -62.55
CA ILE A 128 -3.97 -13.43 -61.16
C ILE A 128 -5.04 -12.73 -60.30
N VAL A 129 -5.87 -11.84 -60.87
CA VAL A 129 -6.89 -11.08 -60.09
C VAL A 129 -8.34 -11.43 -60.47
N TYR A 130 -8.57 -12.54 -61.19
CA TYR A 130 -9.93 -13.00 -61.51
C TYR A 130 -10.34 -14.34 -60.86
N THR A 131 -9.53 -14.91 -59.97
CA THR A 131 -9.86 -16.21 -59.35
C THR A 131 -10.46 -16.11 -57.94
N LEU A 132 -10.59 -14.92 -57.34
CA LEU A 132 -11.26 -14.76 -56.04
C LEU A 132 -12.71 -14.23 -56.14
N ALA A 133 -13.09 -13.63 -57.27
CA ALA A 133 -14.44 -13.09 -57.46
C ALA A 133 -15.47 -14.14 -57.94
N GLU A 134 -15.04 -15.34 -58.32
CA GLU A 134 -15.91 -16.35 -58.96
C GLU A 134 -16.25 -17.56 -58.07
N GLN A 135 -15.73 -17.62 -56.84
CA GLN A 135 -16.09 -18.69 -55.89
C GLN A 135 -17.37 -18.42 -55.07
N SER A 136 -17.95 -17.22 -55.11
CA SER A 136 -19.12 -16.86 -54.29
C SER A 136 -20.48 -17.30 -54.85
N LYS A 137 -20.53 -17.95 -56.03
CA LYS A 137 -21.78 -18.39 -56.67
C LYS A 137 -22.16 -19.85 -56.45
N ARG A 138 -21.70 -20.50 -55.38
CA ARG A 138 -22.32 -21.75 -54.94
C ARG A 138 -23.51 -21.42 -54.03
N LYS A 139 -24.73 -21.60 -54.56
CA LYS A 139 -26.05 -21.54 -53.88
C LYS A 139 -26.20 -22.34 -52.56
N ARG A 140 -25.13 -22.96 -52.06
CA ARG A 140 -25.08 -23.64 -50.76
C ARG A 140 -24.55 -22.73 -49.64
N GLY A 141 -23.87 -21.62 -49.95
CA GLY A 141 -23.33 -20.69 -48.96
C GLY A 141 -24.39 -19.94 -48.15
N THR A 142 -25.52 -19.56 -48.76
CA THR A 142 -26.61 -18.86 -48.07
C THR A 142 -27.42 -19.77 -47.17
N ALA A 143 -27.57 -21.06 -47.53
CA ALA A 143 -28.21 -22.05 -46.67
C ALA A 143 -27.33 -22.36 -45.45
N VAL A 144 -26.02 -22.50 -45.64
CA VAL A 144 -25.08 -22.72 -44.54
C VAL A 144 -24.99 -21.49 -43.63
N LEU A 145 -24.96 -20.28 -44.18
CA LEU A 145 -24.99 -19.04 -43.39
C LEU A 145 -26.32 -18.88 -42.62
N GLY A 146 -27.45 -19.20 -43.25
CA GLY A 146 -28.75 -19.16 -42.59
C GLY A 146 -28.87 -20.19 -41.46
N VAL A 147 -28.32 -21.40 -41.65
CA VAL A 147 -28.25 -22.43 -40.60
C VAL A 147 -27.31 -22.00 -39.47
N LEU A 148 -26.16 -21.39 -39.77
CA LEU A 148 -25.23 -20.89 -38.75
C LEU A 148 -25.80 -19.74 -37.94
N LEU A 149 -26.51 -18.79 -38.58
CA LEU A 149 -27.18 -17.70 -37.86
C LEU A 149 -28.33 -18.22 -37.00
N GLY A 150 -29.10 -19.18 -37.49
CA GLY A 150 -30.15 -19.84 -36.70
C GLY A 150 -29.59 -20.60 -35.50
N ALA A 151 -28.50 -21.35 -35.69
CA ALA A 151 -27.81 -22.06 -34.61
C ALA A 151 -27.22 -21.09 -33.58
N PHE A 152 -26.65 -19.96 -34.03
CA PHE A 152 -26.12 -18.93 -33.15
C PHE A 152 -27.22 -18.25 -32.33
N SER A 153 -28.36 -17.92 -32.93
CA SER A 153 -29.50 -17.35 -32.20
C SER A 153 -30.08 -18.32 -31.17
N ILE A 154 -30.16 -19.62 -31.49
CA ILE A 154 -30.61 -20.65 -30.54
C ILE A 154 -29.61 -20.81 -29.40
N ALA A 155 -28.31 -20.80 -29.70
CA ALA A 155 -27.27 -20.87 -28.69
C ALA A 155 -27.31 -19.66 -27.74
N LEU A 156 -27.55 -18.46 -28.26
CA LEU A 156 -27.67 -17.23 -27.46
C LEU A 156 -28.89 -17.27 -26.54
N VAL A 157 -30.05 -17.73 -27.04
CA VAL A 157 -31.26 -17.87 -26.23
C VAL A 157 -31.11 -18.98 -25.19
N ALA A 158 -30.46 -20.09 -25.53
CA ALA A 158 -30.17 -21.15 -24.58
C ALA A 158 -29.20 -20.69 -23.47
N LEU A 159 -28.16 -19.93 -23.83
CA LEU A 159 -27.21 -19.36 -22.88
C LEU A 159 -27.88 -18.34 -21.96
N LEU A 160 -28.73 -17.47 -22.49
CA LEU A 160 -29.51 -16.52 -21.70
C LEU A 160 -30.51 -17.23 -20.77
N GLY A 161 -31.15 -18.29 -21.25
CA GLY A 161 -32.03 -19.16 -20.47
C GLY A 161 -31.29 -19.87 -19.34
N LEU A 162 -30.06 -20.31 -19.59
CA LEU A 162 -29.22 -20.99 -18.60
C LEU A 162 -28.70 -20.00 -17.54
N LEU A 163 -28.29 -18.80 -17.95
CA LEU A 163 -27.93 -17.70 -17.04
C LEU A 163 -29.09 -17.28 -16.15
N THR A 164 -30.28 -17.08 -16.73
CA THR A 164 -31.47 -16.70 -15.94
C THR A 164 -31.94 -17.83 -15.01
N TYR A 165 -31.78 -19.09 -15.42
CA TYR A 165 -32.07 -20.24 -14.57
C TYR A 165 -31.09 -20.37 -13.40
N GLN A 166 -29.79 -20.16 -13.64
CA GLN A 166 -28.76 -20.14 -12.59
C GLN A 166 -29.01 -19.01 -11.57
N LEU A 167 -29.42 -17.83 -12.05
CA LEU A 167 -29.75 -16.68 -11.21
C LEU A 167 -30.96 -16.93 -10.29
N VAL A 168 -31.94 -17.73 -10.74
CA VAL A 168 -33.20 -17.95 -10.01
C VAL A 168 -33.17 -19.20 -9.11
N THR A 169 -32.31 -20.18 -9.40
CA THR A 169 -32.31 -21.48 -8.69
C THR A 169 -31.16 -21.73 -7.73
N GLY A 170 -30.28 -20.73 -7.50
CA GLY A 170 -29.47 -20.61 -6.28
C GLY A 170 -28.72 -21.88 -5.86
N THR A 171 -28.04 -22.55 -6.79
CA THR A 171 -27.13 -23.66 -6.49
C THR A 171 -25.85 -23.53 -7.31
N GLY A 172 -24.85 -22.90 -6.69
CA GLY A 172 -23.40 -22.92 -6.89
C GLY A 172 -22.82 -23.34 -8.24
N GLY A 173 -22.13 -22.40 -8.88
CA GLY A 173 -21.14 -22.66 -9.94
C GLY A 173 -20.25 -21.43 -10.13
N ASN A 174 -19.02 -21.51 -9.59
CA ASN A 174 -17.97 -20.50 -9.50
C ASN A 174 -17.87 -19.54 -10.69
N THR A 175 -18.00 -18.26 -10.36
CA THR A 175 -17.29 -17.15 -10.99
C THR A 175 -16.18 -16.71 -10.03
N ASP A 176 -15.08 -17.46 -9.95
CA ASP A 176 -13.82 -17.01 -9.30
C ASP A 176 -13.09 -16.00 -10.20
N ARG A 177 -13.78 -14.93 -10.60
CA ARG A 177 -13.13 -13.78 -11.21
C ARG A 177 -14.03 -12.56 -11.11
N GLY A 178 -13.68 -11.67 -10.19
CA GLY A 178 -14.28 -10.37 -9.98
C GLY A 178 -15.39 -10.40 -8.93
N GLU A 179 -15.26 -9.54 -7.93
CA GLU A 179 -16.19 -9.30 -6.83
C GLU A 179 -16.03 -10.21 -5.60
N GLU A 180 -14.82 -10.29 -5.04
CA GLU A 180 -14.69 -10.30 -3.56
C GLU A 180 -15.02 -8.89 -3.05
N THR A 181 -16.29 -8.52 -3.16
CA THR A 181 -16.82 -7.34 -2.47
C THR A 181 -17.20 -7.82 -1.08
N ILE A 182 -16.31 -7.56 -0.12
CA ILE A 182 -16.48 -7.39 1.33
C ILE A 182 -15.13 -7.77 1.97
N VAL A 183 -14.29 -6.77 2.31
CA VAL A 183 -13.11 -6.98 3.17
C VAL A 183 -13.56 -6.99 4.64
N ALA A 184 -14.52 -7.86 4.95
CA ALA A 184 -14.76 -8.22 6.33
C ALA A 184 -13.59 -9.11 6.78
N PRO A 185 -13.09 -8.94 8.01
CA PRO A 185 -12.13 -9.89 8.56
C PRO A 185 -12.70 -11.31 8.42
N PRO A 186 -11.89 -12.33 8.06
CA PRO A 186 -12.36 -13.70 8.10
C PRO A 186 -12.83 -14.05 9.52
N GLU A 187 -13.79 -14.97 9.65
CA GLU A 187 -14.35 -15.31 10.96
C GLU A 187 -13.25 -15.75 11.93
N GLY A 188 -13.11 -15.04 13.05
CA GLY A 188 -12.10 -15.32 14.08
C GLY A 188 -10.90 -14.37 14.07
N HIS A 189 -10.69 -13.60 13.01
CA HIS A 189 -9.60 -12.63 12.95
C HIS A 189 -9.93 -11.35 13.74
N SER A 190 -8.90 -10.78 14.36
CA SER A 190 -9.01 -9.51 15.04
C SER A 190 -9.18 -8.34 14.06
N THR A 191 -9.96 -7.34 14.47
CA THR A 191 -10.07 -6.03 13.80
C THR A 191 -9.54 -4.91 14.69
N ILE A 192 -8.56 -5.21 15.53
CA ILE A 192 -7.93 -4.16 16.31
C ILE A 192 -7.15 -3.21 15.40
N THR A 193 -7.11 -1.97 15.81
CA THR A 193 -6.27 -0.92 15.23
C THR A 193 -5.25 -0.51 16.27
N PRO A 194 -4.06 -0.03 15.88
CA PRO A 194 -3.06 0.44 16.83
C PRO A 194 -3.57 1.62 17.65
N GLU A 195 -3.29 1.61 18.95
CA GLU A 195 -3.62 2.72 19.87
C GLU A 195 -2.75 3.96 19.61
N LEU A 196 -1.51 3.75 19.16
CA LEU A 196 -0.64 4.81 18.69
C LEU A 196 -0.32 4.59 17.22
N TYR A 197 -0.69 5.56 16.38
CA TYR A 197 -0.42 5.54 14.95
C TYR A 197 0.47 6.72 14.57
N LEU A 198 1.52 6.46 13.82
CA LEU A 198 2.42 7.45 13.26
C LEU A 198 2.45 7.31 11.73
N PHE A 199 2.40 8.43 11.03
CA PHE A 199 2.52 8.48 9.59
C PHE A 199 3.78 9.25 9.20
N GLU A 200 4.60 8.63 8.37
CA GLU A 200 5.74 9.25 7.71
C GLU A 200 5.43 9.48 6.23
N PRO A 201 5.37 10.75 5.77
CA PRO A 201 5.14 11.05 4.36
C PRO A 201 6.36 10.66 3.52
N ASP A 202 6.14 10.61 2.21
CA ASP A 202 7.22 10.37 1.25
C ASP A 202 8.32 11.43 1.39
N ARG A 203 9.55 11.01 1.09
CA ARG A 203 10.74 11.86 1.09
C ARG A 203 11.34 11.84 -0.32
N PRO A 204 10.89 12.72 -1.23
CA PRO A 204 11.33 12.71 -2.62
C PRO A 204 12.85 12.82 -2.80
N GLU A 205 13.54 13.47 -1.87
CA GLU A 205 15.01 13.55 -1.84
C GLU A 205 15.70 12.21 -1.57
N VAL A 206 15.00 11.23 -0.99
CA VAL A 206 15.49 9.88 -0.74
C VAL A 206 14.92 8.90 -1.76
N PHE A 207 13.59 8.89 -1.93
CA PHE A 207 12.87 7.87 -2.68
C PHE A 207 12.39 8.31 -4.07
N GLY A 208 12.66 9.55 -4.49
CA GLY A 208 12.21 10.06 -5.79
C GLY A 208 12.71 9.25 -7.00
N ALA A 209 13.81 8.50 -6.86
CA ALA A 209 14.30 7.58 -7.89
C ALA A 209 13.36 6.38 -8.13
N ILE A 210 12.50 6.05 -7.17
CA ILE A 210 11.52 4.96 -7.20
C ILE A 210 10.10 5.50 -6.96
N GLU A 211 9.83 6.75 -7.36
CA GLU A 211 8.51 7.37 -7.22
C GLU A 211 7.41 6.57 -7.94
N ASN A 212 7.75 5.96 -9.07
CA ASN A 212 6.84 5.16 -9.89
C ASN A 212 7.39 3.75 -10.04
N ARG A 213 6.50 2.75 -9.99
CA ARG A 213 6.85 1.38 -10.31
C ARG A 213 7.16 1.21 -11.80
N PRO A 214 8.28 0.58 -12.18
CA PRO A 214 8.56 0.25 -13.57
C PRO A 214 7.53 -0.74 -14.16
N ASP A 215 7.13 -0.55 -15.42
CA ASP A 215 6.14 -1.41 -16.10
C ASP A 215 6.58 -2.89 -16.19
N ASP A 216 7.89 -3.16 -16.21
CA ASP A 216 8.49 -4.49 -16.41
C ASP A 216 9.20 -5.02 -15.15
N VAL A 217 8.77 -4.60 -13.95
CA VAL A 217 9.37 -5.07 -12.69
C VAL A 217 8.98 -6.51 -12.37
N GLU A 218 9.93 -7.30 -11.86
CA GLU A 218 9.63 -8.63 -11.33
C GLU A 218 8.95 -8.47 -9.96
N PRO A 219 7.84 -9.18 -9.68
CA PRO A 219 7.19 -9.13 -8.37
C PRO A 219 8.15 -9.46 -7.23
N MET A 220 7.89 -8.89 -6.05
CA MET A 220 8.68 -9.22 -4.86
C MET A 220 8.68 -10.72 -4.60
N THR A 221 9.78 -11.22 -4.03
CA THR A 221 9.89 -12.60 -3.56
C THR A 221 10.26 -12.62 -2.09
N ASP A 222 9.88 -13.69 -1.39
CA ASP A 222 10.25 -13.87 0.02
C ASP A 222 11.76 -13.81 0.23
N GLU A 223 12.54 -14.46 -0.65
CA GLU A 223 14.00 -14.44 -0.61
C GLU A 223 14.58 -13.04 -0.85
N SER A 224 14.01 -12.25 -1.76
CA SER A 224 14.52 -10.90 -2.02
C SER A 224 14.19 -9.90 -0.91
N VAL A 225 13.02 -10.02 -0.29
CA VAL A 225 12.57 -9.08 0.75
C VAL A 225 13.11 -9.46 2.12
N PHE A 226 12.97 -10.74 2.52
CA PHE A 226 13.25 -11.19 3.88
C PHE A 226 14.53 -12.01 4.03
N GLY A 227 15.08 -12.54 2.93
CA GLY A 227 16.33 -13.31 2.96
C GLY A 227 17.54 -12.55 3.56
N PRO A 228 17.74 -11.25 3.27
CA PRO A 228 18.83 -10.46 3.85
C PRO A 228 18.58 -9.97 5.29
N VAL A 229 17.37 -10.15 5.81
CA VAL A 229 16.89 -9.53 7.07
C VAL A 229 16.14 -10.56 7.93
N ASP A 230 16.59 -11.82 7.93
CA ASP A 230 16.08 -12.87 8.81
C ASP A 230 16.28 -12.53 10.31
N GLU A 231 17.21 -11.63 10.59
CA GLU A 231 17.49 -11.02 11.88
C GLU A 231 17.60 -9.49 11.75
N LEU A 232 16.88 -8.77 12.61
CA LEU A 232 16.99 -7.32 12.76
C LEU A 232 17.72 -7.01 14.07
N ASP A 233 18.87 -6.34 14.01
CA ASP A 233 19.65 -5.94 15.18
C ASP A 233 19.89 -4.43 15.16
N MET A 234 19.28 -3.71 16.09
CA MET A 234 19.49 -2.30 16.28
C MET A 234 19.27 -1.89 17.74
N ALA A 235 19.99 -0.87 18.19
CA ALA A 235 19.81 -0.28 19.53
C ALA A 235 19.87 -1.30 20.70
N GLY A 236 20.58 -2.42 20.52
CA GLY A 236 20.73 -3.48 21.52
C GLY A 236 19.51 -4.41 21.66
N MET A 237 18.54 -4.32 20.74
CA MET A 237 17.44 -5.25 20.60
C MET A 237 17.60 -6.03 19.29
N LYS A 238 17.39 -7.34 19.39
CA LYS A 238 17.43 -8.26 18.27
C LYS A 238 16.05 -8.88 18.09
N LEU A 239 15.51 -8.80 16.87
CA LEU A 239 14.27 -9.45 16.47
C LEU A 239 14.58 -10.52 15.41
N GLU A 240 14.02 -11.71 15.57
CA GLU A 240 14.21 -12.85 14.67
C GLU A 240 12.92 -13.12 13.89
N LEU A 241 13.03 -13.32 12.57
CA LEU A 241 11.90 -13.61 11.70
C LEU A 241 11.30 -14.98 12.04
N GLN A 242 10.01 -15.00 12.38
CA GLN A 242 9.27 -16.22 12.70
C GLN A 242 8.53 -16.76 11.49
N GLU A 243 7.84 -15.88 10.76
CA GLU A 243 7.04 -16.22 9.59
C GLU A 243 7.08 -15.08 8.57
N SER A 244 7.11 -15.44 7.29
CA SER A 244 7.03 -14.49 6.18
C SER A 244 6.18 -15.03 5.04
N GLU A 245 5.58 -14.10 4.30
CA GLU A 245 4.86 -14.41 3.06
C GLU A 245 4.97 -13.26 2.07
N VAL A 246 4.83 -13.60 0.78
CA VAL A 246 4.57 -12.64 -0.29
C VAL A 246 3.33 -13.09 -1.04
N THR A 247 2.40 -12.16 -1.27
CA THR A 247 1.10 -12.43 -1.90
C THR A 247 0.81 -11.42 -3.01
N GLU A 248 0.20 -11.89 -4.10
CA GLU A 248 -0.35 -11.02 -5.17
C GLU A 248 -1.73 -10.46 -4.80
N SER A 249 -2.34 -10.93 -3.70
CA SER A 249 -3.66 -10.51 -3.23
C SER A 249 -3.52 -9.54 -2.07
N CYS A 250 -3.12 -8.29 -2.34
CA CYS A 250 -2.87 -7.29 -1.28
C CYS A 250 -4.06 -7.09 -0.32
N THR A 251 -5.28 -7.17 -0.83
CA THR A 251 -6.52 -7.04 -0.03
C THR A 251 -6.71 -8.18 0.96
N SER A 252 -6.01 -9.31 0.81
CA SER A 252 -6.06 -10.44 1.75
C SER A 252 -5.28 -10.17 3.05
N LEU A 253 -4.45 -9.13 3.09
CA LEU A 253 -3.67 -8.74 4.27
C LEU A 253 -4.34 -7.65 5.12
N VAL A 254 -5.50 -7.16 4.69
CA VAL A 254 -6.19 -6.03 5.35
C VAL A 254 -7.64 -6.37 5.62
N TRP A 255 -8.24 -5.61 6.53
CA TRP A 255 -9.68 -5.51 6.70
C TRP A 255 -10.12 -4.05 6.54
N GLY A 256 -11.40 -3.84 6.22
CA GLY A 256 -11.95 -2.51 5.95
C GLY A 256 -12.14 -2.25 4.46
N GLU A 257 -13.34 -1.79 4.10
CA GLU A 257 -13.77 -1.65 2.70
C GLU A 257 -12.99 -0.56 1.96
N GLU A 258 -12.86 0.63 2.56
CA GLU A 258 -12.16 1.76 1.94
C GLU A 258 -10.66 1.51 1.80
N LEU A 259 -10.02 0.86 2.79
CA LEU A 259 -8.62 0.46 2.70
C LEU A 259 -8.40 -0.58 1.59
N GLY A 260 -9.29 -1.57 1.49
CA GLY A 260 -9.28 -2.53 0.41
C GLY A 260 -9.45 -1.87 -0.97
N GLN A 261 -10.37 -0.92 -1.08
CA GLN A 261 -10.60 -0.17 -2.32
C GLN A 261 -9.39 0.71 -2.69
N SER A 262 -8.78 1.37 -1.72
CA SER A 262 -7.58 2.18 -1.92
C SER A 262 -6.42 1.36 -2.48
N LEU A 263 -6.20 0.13 -1.99
CA LEU A 263 -5.19 -0.78 -2.54
C LEU A 263 -5.46 -1.16 -4.01
N LEU A 264 -6.74 -1.33 -4.38
CA LEU A 264 -7.14 -1.60 -5.75
C LEU A 264 -6.92 -0.38 -6.66
N ASP A 265 -7.29 0.81 -6.19
CA ASP A 265 -7.15 2.06 -6.93
C ASP A 265 -5.66 2.42 -7.13
N ALA A 266 -4.82 2.13 -6.14
CA ALA A 266 -3.36 2.24 -6.21
C ALA A 266 -2.67 1.11 -7.01
N ASN A 267 -3.44 0.22 -7.64
CA ASN A 267 -2.96 -0.90 -8.46
C ASN A 267 -1.87 -1.74 -7.76
N CYS A 268 -2.14 -2.14 -6.52
CA CYS A 268 -1.23 -3.00 -5.76
C CYS A 268 -0.91 -4.29 -6.53
N LEU A 269 0.38 -4.54 -6.77
CA LEU A 269 0.86 -5.70 -7.54
C LEU A 269 1.08 -6.90 -6.63
N ASN A 270 1.73 -6.68 -5.50
CA ASN A 270 2.01 -7.69 -4.49
C ASN A 270 2.24 -7.00 -3.13
N ALA A 271 2.24 -7.79 -2.07
CA ALA A 271 2.60 -7.34 -0.74
C ALA A 271 3.44 -8.41 -0.04
N ALA A 272 4.47 -7.96 0.67
CA ALA A 272 5.33 -8.81 1.49
C ALA A 272 5.04 -8.55 2.97
N SER A 273 4.90 -9.60 3.77
CA SER A 273 4.61 -9.44 5.20
C SER A 273 5.37 -10.44 6.05
N GLY A 274 6.09 -9.93 7.05
CA GLY A 274 6.93 -10.70 7.97
C GLY A 274 6.53 -10.44 9.41
N VAL A 275 6.71 -11.44 10.27
CA VAL A 275 6.53 -11.29 11.72
C VAL A 275 7.81 -11.67 12.44
N TYR A 276 8.25 -10.79 13.33
CA TYR A 276 9.45 -10.94 14.11
C TYR A 276 9.13 -10.97 15.60
N THR A 277 9.90 -11.73 16.37
CA THR A 277 9.87 -11.70 17.84
C THR A 277 11.28 -11.53 18.40
N ASP A 278 11.41 -10.96 19.59
CA ASP A 278 12.70 -10.91 20.26
C ASP A 278 13.05 -12.25 20.93
N SER A 279 14.32 -12.45 21.29
CA SER A 279 14.81 -13.70 21.88
C SER A 279 14.13 -14.14 23.19
N LYS A 280 13.38 -13.26 23.84
CA LYS A 280 12.63 -13.54 25.08
C LYS A 280 11.12 -13.65 24.85
N ASP A 281 10.67 -13.45 23.62
CA ASP A 281 9.25 -13.37 23.25
C ASP A 281 8.49 -12.34 24.10
N ASP A 282 9.14 -11.20 24.41
CA ASP A 282 8.56 -10.04 25.10
C ASP A 282 7.88 -9.08 24.10
N TYR A 283 8.37 -9.01 22.86
CA TYR A 283 7.89 -8.12 21.81
C TYR A 283 7.63 -8.85 20.48
N VAL A 284 6.63 -8.38 19.76
CA VAL A 284 6.32 -8.81 18.38
C VAL A 284 6.27 -7.60 17.46
N ALA A 285 6.77 -7.78 16.24
CA ALA A 285 6.65 -6.82 15.15
C ALA A 285 6.10 -7.52 13.90
N GLN A 286 4.93 -7.11 13.42
CA GLN A 286 4.44 -7.43 12.09
C GLN A 286 4.80 -6.28 11.15
N VAL A 287 5.55 -6.58 10.10
CA VAL A 287 5.92 -5.62 9.06
C VAL A 287 5.25 -6.01 7.76
N THR A 288 4.73 -5.04 7.02
CA THR A 288 4.11 -5.26 5.71
C THR A 288 4.59 -4.19 4.72
N LEU A 289 4.99 -4.60 3.53
CA LEU A 289 5.38 -3.73 2.42
C LEU A 289 4.41 -3.95 1.27
N PHE A 290 3.71 -2.90 0.84
CA PHE A 290 2.84 -2.92 -0.33
C PHE A 290 3.56 -2.32 -1.54
N ASP A 291 3.53 -3.05 -2.66
CA ASP A 291 4.05 -2.62 -3.96
C ASP A 291 2.92 -1.99 -4.79
N LEU A 292 2.91 -0.65 -4.90
CA LEU A 292 1.84 0.14 -5.51
C LEU A 292 2.31 0.78 -6.83
N SER A 293 1.41 1.43 -7.56
CA SER A 293 1.78 2.04 -8.86
C SER A 293 2.78 3.18 -8.73
N ASP A 294 2.58 4.04 -7.73
CA ASP A 294 3.31 5.29 -7.56
C ASP A 294 3.17 5.81 -6.11
N SER A 295 3.95 6.84 -5.79
CA SER A 295 3.99 7.46 -4.46
C SER A 295 2.68 8.14 -4.05
N ALA A 296 1.89 8.64 -5.00
CA ALA A 296 0.59 9.22 -4.71
C ALA A 296 -0.39 8.12 -4.27
N GLY A 297 -0.42 6.99 -4.99
CA GLY A 297 -1.17 5.81 -4.57
C GLY A 297 -0.72 5.28 -3.20
N ALA A 298 0.58 5.28 -2.92
CA ALA A 298 1.10 4.90 -1.61
C ALA A 298 0.66 5.84 -0.48
N ALA A 299 0.64 7.15 -0.73
CA ALA A 299 0.12 8.13 0.21
C ALA A 299 -1.40 7.98 0.45
N ASP A 300 -2.17 7.72 -0.61
CA ASP A 300 -3.62 7.52 -0.51
C ASP A 300 -3.95 6.25 0.31
N VAL A 301 -3.21 5.15 0.10
CA VAL A 301 -3.36 3.92 0.91
C VAL A 301 -2.96 4.18 2.36
N ALA A 302 -1.88 4.92 2.61
CA ALA A 302 -1.46 5.28 3.96
C ALA A 302 -2.51 6.12 4.70
N ALA A 303 -3.17 7.04 3.98
CA ALA A 303 -4.26 7.85 4.52
C ALA A 303 -5.53 7.02 4.80
N ALA A 304 -5.82 6.00 3.98
CA ALA A 304 -6.92 5.07 4.20
C ALA A 304 -6.67 4.09 5.35
N MET A 305 -5.41 3.80 5.64
CA MET A 305 -4.99 2.93 6.74
C MET A 305 -4.94 3.65 8.11
N ASP A 306 -4.92 4.99 8.12
CA ASP A 306 -4.89 5.76 9.36
C ASP A 306 -6.19 5.55 10.17
N PRO A 307 -6.13 4.89 11.35
CA PRO A 307 -7.33 4.60 12.14
C PRO A 307 -7.97 5.86 12.73
N THR A 308 -7.28 7.00 12.69
CA THR A 308 -7.81 8.30 13.13
C THR A 308 -8.51 9.07 12.00
N ASN A 309 -8.40 8.61 10.76
CA ASN A 309 -9.05 9.22 9.62
C ASN A 309 -10.54 8.90 9.58
N VAL A 310 -11.37 9.91 9.84
CA VAL A 310 -12.83 9.77 9.88
C VAL A 310 -13.48 9.66 8.51
N GLU A 311 -12.76 9.98 7.43
CA GLU A 311 -13.30 9.97 6.06
C GLU A 311 -13.28 8.57 5.44
N THR A 312 -12.29 7.75 5.77
CA THR A 312 -12.05 6.42 5.19
C THR A 312 -12.63 5.28 6.03
N GLY A 313 -13.24 5.59 7.18
CA GLY A 313 -13.81 4.56 8.06
C GLY A 313 -12.73 3.63 8.66
N ALA A 314 -13.18 2.54 9.28
CA ALA A 314 -12.28 1.62 9.98
C ALA A 314 -11.67 0.60 9.02
N GLY A 315 -10.35 0.45 9.06
CA GLY A 315 -9.59 -0.56 8.34
C GLY A 315 -8.14 -0.61 8.79
N PHE A 316 -7.54 -1.79 8.82
CA PHE A 316 -6.12 -1.95 9.15
C PHE A 316 -5.59 -3.30 8.63
N LEU A 317 -4.32 -3.61 8.93
CA LEU A 317 -3.75 -4.93 8.69
C LEU A 317 -4.52 -6.02 9.43
N LEU A 318 -4.66 -7.18 8.78
CA LEU A 318 -4.98 -8.43 9.46
C LEU A 318 -3.73 -8.90 10.19
N SER A 319 -3.88 -9.07 11.50
CA SER A 319 -2.84 -9.58 12.38
C SER A 319 -2.59 -11.07 12.10
N ARG A 320 -1.33 -11.45 11.94
CA ARG A 320 -0.94 -12.85 11.80
C ARG A 320 -1.07 -13.55 13.15
N GLU A 321 -1.66 -14.74 13.15
CA GLU A 321 -1.77 -15.56 14.35
C GLU A 321 -0.45 -16.32 14.56
N ILE A 322 0.24 -16.03 15.66
CA ILE A 322 1.40 -16.79 16.10
C ILE A 322 1.08 -17.40 17.46
N ASP A 323 1.39 -18.69 17.61
CA ASP A 323 1.16 -19.43 18.86
C ASP A 323 1.84 -18.71 20.04
N GLY A 324 1.04 -18.26 21.01
CA GLY A 324 1.52 -17.59 22.21
C GLY A 324 1.76 -16.09 22.06
N VAL A 325 1.37 -15.48 20.94
CA VAL A 325 1.43 -14.04 20.72
C VAL A 325 0.01 -13.47 20.59
N GLU A 326 -0.40 -12.69 21.60
CA GLU A 326 -1.74 -12.10 21.69
C GLU A 326 -1.73 -10.60 21.32
N GLY A 327 -0.58 -9.91 21.43
CA GLY A 327 -0.54 -8.44 21.41
C GLY A 327 -0.91 -7.73 20.11
N LEU A 328 -0.85 -8.42 18.97
CA LEU A 328 -1.37 -7.89 17.69
C LEU A 328 -2.81 -8.34 17.41
N GLN A 329 -3.38 -9.19 18.27
CA GLN A 329 -4.77 -9.66 18.21
C GLN A 329 -5.64 -8.90 19.21
N GLU A 330 -5.09 -8.55 20.37
CA GLU A 330 -5.75 -7.79 21.40
C GLU A 330 -4.75 -7.00 22.25
N GLY A 331 -5.24 -5.94 22.91
CA GLY A 331 -4.42 -5.12 23.79
C GLY A 331 -3.72 -3.97 23.07
N TYR A 332 -2.68 -3.44 23.69
CA TYR A 332 -2.01 -2.23 23.22
C TYR A 332 -0.96 -2.52 22.14
N SER A 333 -1.02 -1.76 21.06
CA SER A 333 -0.07 -1.80 19.97
C SER A 333 0.22 -0.41 19.39
N GLN A 334 1.32 -0.31 18.65
CA GLN A 334 1.75 0.92 17.98
C GLN A 334 2.07 0.60 16.53
N ALA A 335 1.66 1.45 15.60
CA ALA A 335 2.07 1.31 14.21
C ALA A 335 2.70 2.58 13.67
N THR A 336 3.62 2.40 12.73
CA THR A 336 4.16 3.45 11.88
C THR A 336 3.96 3.06 10.43
N THR A 337 3.39 3.94 9.63
CA THR A 337 3.38 3.82 8.18
C THR A 337 4.40 4.77 7.57
N GLN A 338 5.05 4.34 6.49
CA GLN A 338 6.05 5.14 5.77
C GLN A 338 5.89 4.96 4.28
N VAL A 339 5.68 6.06 3.57
CA VAL A 339 5.73 6.05 2.11
C VAL A 339 7.19 6.13 1.66
N MET A 340 7.60 5.20 0.80
CA MET A 340 8.96 5.05 0.31
C MET A 340 8.94 5.00 -1.24
N GLY A 341 8.64 6.13 -1.89
CA GLY A 341 8.33 6.15 -3.31
C GLY A 341 7.02 5.40 -3.58
N HIS A 342 6.99 4.48 -4.55
CA HIS A 342 5.80 3.66 -4.84
C HIS A 342 5.50 2.56 -3.81
N TYR A 343 6.33 2.40 -2.78
CA TYR A 343 6.07 1.46 -1.69
C TYR A 343 5.37 2.13 -0.51
N LEU A 344 4.50 1.37 0.15
CA LEU A 344 4.00 1.68 1.49
C LEU A 344 4.48 0.63 2.48
N ALA A 345 5.34 1.03 3.40
CA ALA A 345 5.77 0.21 4.52
C ALA A 345 4.87 0.44 5.75
N VAL A 346 4.53 -0.63 6.44
CA VAL A 346 3.75 -0.62 7.68
C VAL A 346 4.52 -1.43 8.72
N TYR A 347 4.79 -0.83 9.86
CA TYR A 347 5.50 -1.43 10.98
C TYR A 347 4.56 -1.44 12.19
N TRP A 348 4.04 -2.60 12.57
CA TRP A 348 3.08 -2.75 13.66
C TRP A 348 3.67 -3.58 14.80
N VAL A 349 3.85 -2.96 15.96
CA VAL A 349 4.54 -3.55 17.11
C VAL A 349 3.64 -3.61 18.34
N ALA A 350 3.83 -4.64 19.14
CA ALA A 350 3.18 -4.81 20.42
C ALA A 350 4.10 -5.56 21.40
N ARG A 351 3.77 -5.50 22.68
CA ARG A 351 4.22 -6.54 23.62
C ARG A 351 3.50 -7.83 23.25
N THR A 352 4.16 -8.99 23.31
CA THR A 352 3.55 -10.27 22.92
C THR A 352 2.28 -10.61 23.71
N ASP A 353 2.17 -10.14 24.95
CA ASP A 353 1.02 -10.32 25.85
C ASP A 353 -0.06 -9.23 25.74
N GLY A 354 0.08 -8.28 24.80
CA GLY A 354 -0.86 -7.17 24.60
C GLY A 354 -0.92 -6.15 25.75
N SER A 355 -0.02 -6.25 26.73
CA SER A 355 0.00 -5.29 27.84
C SER A 355 0.46 -3.89 27.39
N LEU A 356 0.09 -2.88 28.18
CA LEU A 356 0.53 -1.50 27.97
C LEU A 356 2.07 -1.41 27.96
N PRO A 357 2.65 -0.39 27.28
CA PRO A 357 4.07 -0.11 27.39
C PRO A 357 4.41 0.13 28.86
N GLY A 358 5.49 -0.51 29.32
CA GLY A 358 6.02 -0.26 30.66
C GLY A 358 6.72 1.09 30.73
N ASP A 359 7.40 1.35 31.85
CA ASP A 359 8.26 2.54 32.01
C ASP A 359 9.60 2.42 31.24
N ASP A 360 9.81 1.32 30.50
CA ASP A 360 11.00 1.08 29.67
C ASP A 360 10.81 1.56 28.22
N SER A 361 11.92 1.66 27.50
CA SER A 361 11.93 2.04 26.08
C SER A 361 11.74 0.84 25.15
N GLY A 362 11.38 -0.34 25.64
CA GLY A 362 11.46 -1.58 24.85
C GLY A 362 10.52 -1.58 23.66
N LEU A 363 9.26 -1.15 23.83
CA LEU A 363 8.30 -1.09 22.72
C LEU A 363 8.70 -0.05 21.66
N ALA A 364 9.20 1.12 22.10
CA ALA A 364 9.74 2.13 21.20
C ALA A 364 10.99 1.63 20.46
N THR A 365 11.84 0.84 21.13
CA THR A 365 13.01 0.21 20.53
C THR A 365 12.59 -0.82 19.48
N ALA A 366 11.57 -1.65 19.78
CA ALA A 366 11.02 -2.61 18.82
C ALA A 366 10.46 -1.92 17.57
N SER A 367 9.76 -0.79 17.73
CA SER A 367 9.31 0.03 16.60
C SER A 367 10.47 0.47 15.71
N VAL A 368 11.53 1.05 16.29
CA VAL A 368 12.71 1.49 15.53
C VAL A 368 13.44 0.32 14.86
N VAL A 369 13.64 -0.81 15.56
CA VAL A 369 14.30 -1.99 14.99
C VAL A 369 13.51 -2.54 13.80
N SER A 370 12.17 -2.60 13.91
CA SER A 370 11.30 -3.12 12.85
C SER A 370 11.38 -2.30 11.55
N GLN A 371 11.71 -1.00 11.62
CA GLN A 371 11.88 -0.16 10.44
C GLN A 371 13.07 -0.57 9.56
N SER A 372 13.98 -1.41 10.06
CA SER A 372 15.09 -1.97 9.27
C SER A 372 14.69 -3.16 8.39
N ALA A 373 13.44 -3.65 8.48
CA ALA A 373 12.99 -4.85 7.78
C ALA A 373 12.90 -4.71 6.24
N PHE A 374 12.91 -3.48 5.70
CA PHE A 374 12.78 -3.25 4.26
C PHE A 374 14.03 -2.61 3.66
N SER A 375 15.21 -3.15 4.00
CA SER A 375 16.49 -2.82 3.35
C SER A 375 16.42 -2.95 1.81
N PHE A 376 15.61 -3.90 1.33
CA PHE A 376 15.25 -4.10 -0.08
C PHE A 376 14.91 -2.79 -0.83
N VAL A 377 14.09 -1.91 -0.22
CA VAL A 377 13.66 -0.66 -0.88
C VAL A 377 14.84 0.30 -1.07
N TYR A 378 15.78 0.33 -0.12
CA TYR A 378 16.98 1.15 -0.24
C TYR A 378 17.93 0.64 -1.32
N ASP A 379 18.02 -0.69 -1.50
CA ASP A 379 18.78 -1.28 -2.60
C ASP A 379 18.18 -0.88 -3.96
N GLU A 380 16.85 -0.84 -4.07
CA GLU A 380 16.17 -0.35 -5.28
C GLU A 380 16.44 1.14 -5.55
N VAL A 381 16.40 1.98 -4.52
CA VAL A 381 16.78 3.40 -4.64
C VAL A 381 18.19 3.52 -5.20
N VAL A 382 19.14 2.75 -4.66
CA VAL A 382 20.53 2.78 -5.14
C VAL A 382 20.64 2.30 -6.59
N ALA A 383 19.86 1.29 -6.98
CA ALA A 383 19.84 0.77 -8.35
C ALA A 383 19.24 1.76 -9.37
N HIS A 384 18.32 2.62 -8.94
CA HIS A 384 17.61 3.58 -9.80
C HIS A 384 18.10 5.02 -9.68
N LYS A 385 19.01 5.32 -8.75
CA LYS A 385 19.65 6.63 -8.71
C LYS A 385 20.44 6.85 -10.00
N PRO A 386 20.17 7.94 -10.74
CA PRO A 386 21.02 8.28 -11.87
C PRO A 386 22.45 8.41 -11.36
N GLU A 387 23.43 7.82 -12.05
CA GLU A 387 24.83 8.15 -11.81
C GLU A 387 24.93 9.67 -11.91
N ASP A 388 25.23 10.36 -10.80
CA ASP A 388 25.61 11.76 -10.85
C ASP A 388 26.66 11.86 -11.94
N GLU A 389 26.32 12.55 -13.04
CA GLU A 389 27.24 12.82 -14.12
C GLU A 389 28.48 13.40 -13.47
N GLY A 390 29.54 12.58 -13.40
CA GLY A 390 30.75 12.92 -12.70
C GLY A 390 31.17 14.31 -13.15
N GLU A 391 31.28 15.21 -12.17
CA GLU A 391 31.91 16.51 -12.35
C GLU A 391 33.22 16.25 -13.10
N GLY A 392 33.24 16.65 -14.38
CA GLY A 392 34.40 16.50 -15.23
C GLY A 392 35.58 17.24 -14.59
N GLU A 393 36.60 16.47 -14.21
CA GLU A 393 37.93 16.96 -13.83
C GLU A 393 38.54 17.91 -14.89
#